data_AF-M3UMW3-F1
#
_entry.id   AF-M3UMW3-F1
#
_cell.length_a   1.000
_cell.length_b   1.000
_cell.length_c   1.000
_cell.angle_alpha   90.00
_cell.angle_beta   90.00
_cell.angle_gamma   90.00
#
_symmetry.space_group_name_H-M   'P 1'
#
loop_
_entity.id
_entity.type
_entity.pdbx_description
1 polymer ?
#
loop_
_entity_poly.entity_id
_entity_poly.type
_entity_poly.pdbx_seq_one_letter_code
_entity_poly.pdbx_strand_id
1 'polypeptide(L)'
;MEVIYLTLIIIIIIAILTGMIIGVSCLFKQKKNKTGYTKFDPERYQRTELTFTDMYKRILLLHEKPMAETSVAIDIPRLVSKLTVIEENNTILDGSIISTSHEEETYGMESTLKEVVSLLIKKLDGKEFSEEFDKQFDIVFTYIHNNGNGDCGTFFKRLLPIVFTENSLCLAVMKTFTQALFAAAVEYLLPLRLKHQYHDGYTGWRICLTIEPQEIIIKHIKGEKSYKENAFSFEWSLTYVVDRLTHKITSVEIQIFNIQFNNYPINLQQDFYHLVDQINENSRIN
;
A
#
# COMPACT_ATOMS: atom_id res chain seq x y z
N MET A 1 -15.27 63.10 23.04
CA MET A 1 -14.95 62.03 24.02
C MET A 1 -15.95 60.88 23.98
N GLU A 2 -17.25 61.14 23.92
CA GLU A 2 -18.29 60.08 23.91
C GLU A 2 -18.14 59.03 22.79
N VAL A 3 -17.74 59.44 21.58
CA VAL A 3 -17.54 58.52 20.44
C VAL A 3 -16.42 57.51 20.70
N ILE A 4 -15.35 57.91 21.40
CA ILE A 4 -14.20 57.04 21.73
C ILE A 4 -14.58 56.01 22.80
N TYR A 5 -15.38 56.43 23.79
CA TYR A 5 -15.90 55.51 24.81
C TYR A 5 -16.84 54.47 24.20
N LEU A 6 -17.68 54.88 23.24
CA LEU A 6 -18.59 53.97 22.56
C LEU A 6 -17.84 52.91 21.72
N THR A 7 -16.79 53.30 20.98
CA THR A 7 -15.96 52.33 20.26
C THR A 7 -15.22 51.39 21.19
N LEU A 8 -14.70 51.87 22.32
CA LEU A 8 -14.00 51.03 23.29
C LEU A 8 -14.93 49.95 23.88
N ILE A 9 -16.17 50.33 24.20
CA ILE A 9 -17.19 49.41 24.73
C ILE A 9 -17.54 48.33 23.69
N ILE A 10 -17.70 48.71 22.41
CA ILE A 10 -18.00 47.75 21.33
C ILE A 10 -16.85 46.73 21.16
N ILE A 11 -15.59 47.18 21.20
CA ILE A 11 -14.42 46.29 21.07
C ILE A 11 -14.37 45.28 22.22
N ILE A 12 -14.64 45.72 23.46
CA ILE A 12 -14.65 44.84 24.63
C ILE A 12 -15.76 43.79 24.51
N ILE A 13 -16.95 44.17 24.05
CA ILE A 13 -18.08 43.24 23.85
C ILE A 13 -17.73 42.19 22.78
N ILE A 14 -17.12 42.60 21.67
CA ILE A 14 -16.70 41.68 20.60
C ILE A 14 -15.62 40.71 21.11
N ALA A 15 -14.64 41.17 21.88
CA ALA A 15 -13.60 40.33 22.45
C ALA A 15 -14.18 39.27 23.41
N ILE A 16 -15.15 39.65 24.25
CA ILE A 16 -15.82 38.74 25.18
C ILE A 16 -16.64 37.68 24.42
N LEU A 17 -17.41 38.08 23.41
CA LEU A 17 -18.18 37.16 22.57
C LEU A 17 -17.28 36.17 21.82
N THR A 18 -16.16 36.66 21.27
CA THR A 18 -15.21 35.81 20.55
C THR A 18 -14.53 34.81 21.49
N GLY A 19 -14.14 35.25 22.69
CA GLY A 19 -13.59 34.38 23.73
C GLY A 19 -14.56 33.27 24.16
N MET A 20 -15.85 33.60 24.31
CA MET A 20 -16.88 32.60 24.62
C MET A 20 -17.09 31.60 23.48
N ILE A 21 -17.13 32.05 22.21
CA ILE A 21 -17.28 31.16 21.06
C ILE A 21 -16.09 30.19 20.97
N ILE A 22 -14.86 30.67 21.17
CA ILE A 22 -13.67 29.82 21.15
C ILE A 22 -13.68 28.85 22.35
N GLY A 23 -14.04 29.32 23.55
CA GLY A 23 -14.15 28.48 24.75
C GLY A 23 -15.17 27.35 24.58
N VAL A 24 -16.35 27.67 24.06
CA VAL A 24 -17.40 26.69 23.73
C VAL A 24 -16.91 25.75 22.63
N SER A 25 -16.29 26.26 21.56
CA SER A 25 -15.76 25.42 20.47
C SER A 25 -14.65 24.46 20.94
N CYS A 26 -13.83 24.87 21.91
CA CYS A 26 -12.81 24.02 22.52
C CYS A 26 -13.40 22.97 23.48
N LEU A 27 -14.45 23.32 24.23
CA LEU A 27 -15.15 22.39 25.13
C LEU A 27 -16.03 21.38 24.37
N PHE A 28 -16.60 21.78 23.22
CA PHE A 28 -17.38 20.93 22.32
C PHE A 28 -16.55 20.26 21.22
N LYS A 29 -15.21 20.43 21.24
CA LYS A 29 -14.33 19.62 20.41
C LYS A 29 -14.44 18.19 20.94
N GLN A 30 -15.37 17.43 20.35
CA GLN A 30 -15.58 16.01 20.60
C GLN A 30 -14.19 15.40 20.76
N LYS A 31 -13.95 14.77 21.93
CA LYS A 31 -12.83 13.85 22.09
C LYS A 31 -12.84 13.00 20.83
N LYS A 32 -11.86 13.20 19.94
CA LYS A 32 -11.63 12.29 18.83
C LYS A 32 -11.42 10.96 19.52
N ASN A 33 -12.44 10.11 19.48
CA ASN A 33 -12.29 8.71 19.85
C ASN A 33 -11.06 8.27 19.08
N LYS A 34 -10.05 7.78 19.81
CA LYS A 34 -8.88 7.13 19.22
C LYS A 34 -9.41 6.30 18.07
N THR A 35 -8.93 6.54 16.87
CA THR A 35 -9.26 5.78 15.66
C THR A 35 -8.74 4.36 15.87
N GLY A 36 -9.42 3.59 16.69
CA GLY A 36 -9.32 2.15 16.73
C GLY A 36 -10.00 1.64 15.47
N TYR A 37 -9.34 0.71 14.79
CA TYR A 37 -9.93 -0.01 13.67
C TYR A 37 -11.33 -0.46 14.04
N THR A 38 -12.34 0.03 13.31
CA THR A 38 -13.73 -0.33 13.54
C THR A 38 -13.87 -1.83 13.37
N LYS A 39 -14.40 -2.51 14.39
CA LYS A 39 -14.76 -3.93 14.28
C LYS A 39 -15.78 -4.06 13.16
N PHE A 40 -15.55 -5.02 12.27
CA PHE A 40 -16.46 -5.32 11.18
C PHE A 40 -17.73 -5.97 11.74
N ASP A 41 -18.91 -5.47 11.35
CA ASP A 41 -20.21 -5.96 11.78
C ASP A 41 -20.71 -7.02 10.77
N PRO A 42 -20.69 -8.33 11.13
CA PRO A 42 -21.07 -9.40 10.21
C PRO A 42 -22.56 -9.35 9.83
N GLU A 43 -23.44 -8.83 10.70
CA GLU A 43 -24.90 -8.81 10.46
C GLU A 43 -25.30 -7.80 9.38
N ARG A 44 -24.47 -6.78 9.15
CA ARG A 44 -24.68 -5.76 8.12
C ARG A 44 -24.06 -6.10 6.78
N TYR A 45 -23.25 -7.16 6.70
CA TYR A 45 -22.48 -7.47 5.50
C TYR A 45 -23.09 -8.63 4.72
N GLN A 46 -23.93 -8.30 3.74
CA GLN A 46 -24.59 -9.25 2.83
C GLN A 46 -24.02 -9.16 1.41
N ARG A 47 -22.70 -9.00 1.25
CA ARG A 47 -22.10 -9.12 -0.09
C ARG A 47 -21.87 -10.58 -0.44
N THR A 48 -22.14 -10.93 -1.69
CA THR A 48 -21.74 -12.20 -2.28
C THR A 48 -20.23 -12.39 -2.12
N GLU A 49 -19.84 -13.57 -1.63
CA GLU A 49 -18.44 -13.96 -1.52
C GLU A 49 -17.77 -13.89 -2.91
N LEU A 50 -16.58 -13.30 -2.96
CA LEU A 50 -15.80 -13.23 -4.20
C LEU A 50 -15.16 -14.60 -4.42
N THR A 51 -15.42 -15.25 -5.55
CA THR A 51 -14.73 -16.50 -5.91
C THR A 51 -13.28 -16.22 -6.29
N PHE A 52 -12.39 -17.22 -6.19
CA PHE A 52 -10.99 -17.06 -6.62
C PHE A 52 -10.89 -16.70 -8.11
N THR A 53 -11.72 -17.32 -8.95
CA THR A 53 -11.78 -17.01 -10.39
C THR A 53 -12.21 -15.57 -10.67
N ASP A 54 -13.18 -15.03 -9.93
CA ASP A 54 -13.63 -13.65 -10.10
C ASP A 54 -12.57 -12.66 -9.59
N MET A 55 -11.90 -12.99 -8.48
CA MET A 55 -10.75 -12.23 -8.00
C MET A 55 -9.63 -12.19 -9.04
N TYR A 56 -9.26 -13.34 -9.61
CA TYR A 56 -8.25 -13.45 -10.66
C TYR A 56 -8.61 -12.58 -11.88
N LYS A 57 -9.83 -12.69 -12.41
CA LYS A 57 -10.31 -11.85 -13.51
C LYS A 57 -10.24 -10.36 -13.19
N ARG A 58 -10.58 -9.97 -11.95
CA ARG A 58 -10.48 -8.59 -11.49
C ARG A 58 -9.04 -8.11 -11.41
N ILE A 59 -8.12 -8.94 -10.94
CA ILE A 59 -6.67 -8.63 -10.93
C ILE A 59 -6.19 -8.38 -12.36
N LEU A 60 -6.48 -9.27 -13.30
CA LEU A 60 -6.10 -9.10 -14.71
C LEU A 60 -6.67 -7.80 -15.29
N LEU A 61 -7.98 -7.56 -15.11
CA LEU A 61 -8.62 -6.34 -15.60
C LEU A 61 -7.99 -5.07 -15.03
N LEU A 62 -7.65 -5.06 -13.73
CA LEU A 62 -7.01 -3.92 -13.08
C LEU A 62 -5.56 -3.74 -13.55
N HIS A 63 -4.83 -4.83 -13.79
CA HIS A 63 -3.46 -4.81 -14.28
C HIS A 63 -3.38 -4.31 -15.74
N GLU A 64 -4.37 -4.63 -16.56
CA GLU A 64 -4.43 -4.21 -17.97
C GLU A 64 -4.83 -2.74 -18.16
N LYS A 65 -5.35 -2.05 -17.13
CA LYS A 65 -5.73 -0.63 -17.23
C LYS A 65 -4.56 0.24 -17.68
N PRO A 66 -4.77 1.26 -18.53
CA PRO A 66 -3.72 2.22 -18.86
C PRO A 66 -3.09 2.83 -17.61
N MET A 67 -1.78 3.12 -17.64
CA MET A 67 -1.04 3.70 -16.52
C MET A 67 -1.75 4.90 -15.90
N ALA A 68 -2.32 5.77 -16.73
CA ALA A 68 -3.06 6.96 -16.30
C ALA A 68 -4.30 6.67 -15.44
N GLU A 69 -4.87 5.48 -15.55
CA GLU A 69 -6.04 5.00 -14.80
C GLU A 69 -5.68 4.12 -13.60
N THR A 70 -4.38 3.93 -13.34
CA THR A 70 -3.88 3.18 -12.18
C THR A 70 -3.44 4.10 -11.05
N SER A 71 -3.29 3.55 -9.85
CA SER A 71 -2.77 4.24 -8.67
C SER A 71 -1.25 4.16 -8.54
N VAL A 72 -0.51 3.72 -9.57
CA VAL A 72 0.96 3.57 -9.54
C VAL A 72 1.64 4.84 -9.03
N ALA A 73 1.22 6.02 -9.51
CA ALA A 73 1.79 7.29 -9.09
C ALA A 73 1.69 7.58 -7.58
N ILE A 74 0.67 7.03 -6.92
CA ILE A 74 0.36 7.26 -5.51
C ILE A 74 0.93 6.14 -4.65
N ASP A 75 0.81 4.91 -5.11
CA ASP A 75 1.16 3.72 -4.33
C ASP A 75 2.66 3.46 -4.34
N ILE A 76 3.35 3.65 -5.47
CA ILE A 76 4.79 3.35 -5.57
C ILE A 76 5.61 4.16 -4.56
N PRO A 77 5.50 5.51 -4.45
CA PRO A 77 6.25 6.26 -3.45
C PRO A 77 6.06 5.77 -2.01
N ARG A 78 4.91 5.18 -1.70
CA ARG A 78 4.59 4.66 -0.36
C ARG A 78 5.10 3.24 -0.14
N LEU A 79 5.30 2.47 -1.21
CA LEU A 79 5.56 1.03 -1.16
C LEU A 79 6.98 0.66 -1.57
N VAL A 80 7.75 1.56 -2.19
CA VAL A 80 9.16 1.31 -2.53
C VAL A 80 10.00 0.90 -1.32
N SER A 81 9.72 1.45 -0.13
CA SER A 81 10.41 1.08 1.11
C SER A 81 10.05 -0.30 1.65
N LYS A 82 9.06 -0.97 1.05
CA LYS A 82 8.61 -2.32 1.37
C LYS A 82 9.07 -3.38 0.37
N LEU A 83 9.79 -2.96 -0.67
CA LEU A 83 10.25 -3.81 -1.75
C LEU A 83 11.60 -4.44 -1.43
N THR A 84 11.70 -5.76 -1.59
CA THR A 84 12.96 -6.49 -1.64
C THR A 84 13.05 -7.17 -3.00
N VAL A 85 14.16 -7.01 -3.72
CA VAL A 85 14.41 -7.67 -5.00
C VAL A 85 15.50 -8.72 -4.85
N ILE A 86 15.20 -9.92 -5.31
CA ILE A 86 16.07 -11.09 -5.27
C ILE A 86 16.36 -11.53 -6.70
N GLU A 87 17.63 -11.79 -7.00
CA GLU A 87 18.11 -12.34 -8.26
C GLU A 87 19.20 -13.38 -7.92
N GLU A 88 19.10 -14.59 -8.49
CA GLU A 88 20.06 -15.69 -8.23
C GLU A 88 20.27 -15.98 -6.73
N ASN A 89 19.19 -15.93 -5.94
CA ASN A 89 19.19 -16.07 -4.46
C ASN A 89 19.94 -14.97 -3.68
N ASN A 90 20.33 -13.87 -4.33
CA ASN A 90 20.94 -12.72 -3.68
C ASN A 90 19.96 -11.55 -3.64
N THR A 91 19.89 -10.88 -2.49
CA THR A 91 19.19 -9.59 -2.40
C THR A 91 20.00 -8.52 -3.12
N ILE A 92 19.45 -7.98 -4.19
CA ILE A 92 20.09 -6.95 -5.02
C ILE A 92 19.54 -5.54 -4.76
N LEU A 93 18.37 -5.45 -4.14
CA LEU A 93 17.71 -4.20 -3.74
C LEU A 93 16.92 -4.48 -2.47
N ASP A 94 17.11 -3.66 -1.45
CA ASP A 94 16.27 -3.66 -0.25
C ASP A 94 15.80 -2.22 0.02
N GLY A 95 14.53 -1.96 -0.30
CA GLY A 95 13.94 -0.64 -0.15
C GLY A 95 13.84 -0.19 1.30
N SER A 96 13.81 -1.11 2.26
CA SER A 96 13.82 -0.73 3.67
C SER A 96 15.17 -0.18 4.09
N ILE A 97 16.26 -0.81 3.62
CA ILE A 97 17.63 -0.35 3.87
C ILE A 97 17.87 1.00 3.19
N ILE A 98 17.46 1.15 1.92
CA ILE A 98 17.57 2.41 1.17
C ILE A 98 16.75 3.52 1.87
N SER A 99 15.54 3.21 2.31
CA SER A 99 14.71 4.18 3.03
C SER A 99 15.36 4.66 4.33
N THR A 100 16.04 3.77 5.06
CA THR A 100 16.77 4.15 6.28
C THR A 100 17.99 5.00 5.98
N SER A 101 18.70 4.80 4.86
CA SER A 101 19.84 5.65 4.51
C SER A 101 19.47 7.09 4.17
N HIS A 102 18.20 7.35 3.82
CA HIS A 102 17.69 8.69 3.51
C HIS A 102 16.81 9.29 4.61
N GLU A 103 16.70 8.66 5.79
CA GLU A 103 15.77 9.09 6.85
C GLU A 103 16.06 10.52 7.36
N GLU A 104 17.32 10.93 7.35
CA GLU A 104 17.78 12.26 7.79
C GLU A 104 17.74 13.32 6.67
N GLU A 105 17.40 12.94 5.42
CA GLU A 105 17.33 13.87 4.30
C GLU A 105 16.01 14.63 4.28
N THR A 106 16.06 15.92 3.91
CA THR A 106 14.86 16.77 3.73
C THR A 106 13.83 16.16 2.78
N TYR A 107 14.29 15.42 1.76
CA TYR A 107 13.47 14.79 0.72
C TYR A 107 13.66 13.27 0.68
N GLY A 108 13.79 12.63 1.85
CA GLY A 108 14.15 11.22 1.93
C GLY A 108 13.21 10.26 1.20
N MET A 109 11.91 10.58 1.11
CA MET A 109 10.95 9.77 0.34
C MET A 109 11.22 9.84 -1.17
N GLU A 110 11.51 11.03 -1.69
CA GLU A 110 11.88 11.26 -3.08
C GLU A 110 13.20 10.58 -3.42
N SER A 111 14.21 10.67 -2.55
CA SER A 111 15.50 9.98 -2.71
C SER A 111 15.30 8.46 -2.75
N THR A 112 14.52 7.92 -1.81
CA THR A 112 14.15 6.49 -1.76
C THR A 112 13.43 6.06 -3.04
N LEU A 113 12.45 6.84 -3.49
CA LEU A 113 11.72 6.58 -4.73
C LEU A 113 12.66 6.54 -5.93
N LYS A 114 13.52 7.58 -6.07
CA LYS A 114 14.47 7.67 -7.19
C LYS A 114 15.38 6.46 -7.23
N GLU A 115 16.03 6.14 -6.12
CA GLU A 115 17.00 5.04 -6.06
C GLU A 115 16.33 3.68 -6.32
N VAL A 116 15.22 3.38 -5.64
CA VAL A 116 14.53 2.09 -5.79
C VAL A 116 13.99 1.92 -7.21
N VAL A 117 13.33 2.94 -7.78
CA VAL A 117 12.77 2.86 -9.13
C VAL A 117 13.89 2.82 -10.18
N SER A 118 14.96 3.61 -10.04
CA SER A 118 16.10 3.57 -10.97
C SER A 118 16.76 2.19 -10.98
N LEU A 119 16.99 1.58 -9.81
CA LEU A 119 17.53 0.22 -9.71
C LEU A 119 16.59 -0.83 -10.31
N LEU A 120 15.28 -0.70 -10.11
CA LEU A 120 14.29 -1.60 -10.69
C LEU A 120 14.25 -1.49 -12.22
N ILE A 121 14.24 -0.27 -12.77
CA ILE A 121 14.33 -0.03 -14.21
C ILE A 121 15.62 -0.63 -14.77
N LYS A 122 16.76 -0.38 -14.12
CA LYS A 122 18.06 -0.89 -14.56
C LYS A 122 18.06 -2.42 -14.70
N LYS A 123 17.34 -3.11 -13.81
CA LYS A 123 17.26 -4.57 -13.79
C LYS A 123 16.24 -5.14 -14.77
N LEU A 124 15.14 -4.45 -15.00
CA LEU A 124 14.04 -4.96 -15.82
C LEU A 124 14.09 -4.47 -17.26
N ASP A 125 14.35 -3.19 -17.46
CA ASP A 125 14.30 -2.52 -18.77
C ASP A 125 15.72 -2.16 -19.28
N GLY A 126 16.70 -2.04 -18.39
CA GLY A 126 18.11 -1.84 -18.72
C GLY A 126 18.68 -0.49 -18.29
N LYS A 127 20.01 -0.37 -18.38
CA LYS A 127 20.76 0.77 -17.85
C LYS A 127 20.39 2.11 -18.52
N GLU A 128 20.20 2.13 -19.83
CA GLU A 128 19.88 3.35 -20.58
C GLU A 128 18.55 3.97 -20.11
N PHE A 129 17.53 3.14 -19.85
CA PHE A 129 16.24 3.61 -19.34
C PHE A 129 16.34 4.14 -17.90
N SER A 130 17.21 3.54 -17.07
CA SER A 130 17.47 4.00 -15.71
C SER A 130 18.19 5.35 -15.70
N GLU A 131 19.16 5.57 -16.59
CA GLU A 131 19.84 6.87 -16.73
C GLU A 131 18.90 7.96 -17.23
N GLU A 132 18.02 7.66 -18.19
CA GLU A 132 16.99 8.60 -18.63
C GLU A 132 15.97 8.90 -17.53
N PHE A 133 15.57 7.90 -16.75
CA PHE A 133 14.71 8.10 -15.58
C PHE A 133 15.34 9.07 -14.58
N ASP A 134 16.61 8.86 -14.21
CA ASP A 134 17.30 9.71 -13.23
C ASP A 134 17.38 11.17 -13.72
N LYS A 135 17.66 11.37 -15.01
CA LYS A 135 17.69 12.69 -15.63
C LYS A 135 16.32 13.37 -15.62
N GLN A 136 15.26 12.64 -16.02
CA GLN A 136 13.91 13.19 -16.04
C GLN A 136 13.38 13.43 -14.62
N PHE A 137 13.79 12.62 -13.65
CA PHE A 137 13.47 12.84 -12.24
C PHE A 137 13.96 14.20 -11.78
N ASP A 138 15.23 14.53 -12.01
CA ASP A 138 15.82 15.82 -11.60
C ASP A 138 15.14 17.01 -12.31
N ILE A 139 14.72 16.83 -13.57
CA ILE A 139 13.97 17.84 -14.34
C ILE A 139 12.56 18.04 -13.80
N VAL A 140 11.87 16.97 -13.38
CA VAL A 140 10.47 17.05 -12.92
C VAL A 140 10.40 17.52 -11.46
N PHE A 141 11.26 16.98 -10.59
CA PHE A 141 11.30 17.27 -9.15
C PHE A 141 12.10 18.54 -8.82
N THR A 142 11.89 19.61 -9.57
CA THR A 142 12.65 20.88 -9.43
C THR A 142 12.55 21.52 -8.05
N TYR A 143 11.51 21.22 -7.26
CA TYR A 143 11.39 21.74 -5.90
C TYR A 143 12.49 21.23 -4.98
N ILE A 144 13.05 20.05 -5.22
CA ILE A 144 14.17 19.50 -4.45
C ILE A 144 15.39 20.44 -4.57
N HIS A 145 15.75 20.82 -5.79
CA HIS A 145 16.88 21.71 -6.05
C HIS A 145 16.68 23.14 -5.51
N ASN A 146 15.41 23.58 -5.44
CA ASN A 146 15.06 24.92 -4.96
C ASN A 146 14.74 24.97 -3.46
N ASN A 147 14.93 23.86 -2.73
CA ASN A 147 14.52 23.71 -1.32
C ASN A 147 13.05 24.13 -1.08
N GLY A 148 12.18 23.77 -2.03
CA GLY A 148 10.75 24.07 -2.02
C GLY A 148 9.90 22.94 -1.44
N ASN A 149 8.59 23.14 -1.44
CA ASN A 149 7.61 22.11 -1.04
C ASN A 149 7.03 21.44 -2.28
N GLY A 150 6.89 20.12 -2.24
CA GLY A 150 6.28 19.33 -3.31
C GLY A 150 5.55 18.12 -2.77
N ASP A 151 4.69 17.53 -3.61
CA ASP A 151 4.00 16.28 -3.33
C ASP A 151 4.58 15.18 -4.23
N CYS A 152 5.31 14.24 -3.65
CA CYS A 152 6.03 13.21 -4.38
C CYS A 152 5.14 12.43 -5.36
N GLY A 153 3.91 12.07 -4.95
CA GLY A 153 2.98 11.36 -5.83
C GLY A 153 2.51 12.19 -7.03
N THR A 154 2.25 13.48 -6.83
CA THR A 154 1.86 14.41 -7.90
C THR A 154 3.00 14.60 -8.91
N PHE A 155 4.24 14.77 -8.45
CA PHE A 155 5.39 14.92 -9.34
C PHE A 155 5.74 13.61 -10.03
N PHE A 156 5.65 12.48 -9.33
CA PHE A 156 5.83 11.15 -9.93
C PHE A 156 4.78 10.86 -11.01
N LYS A 157 3.51 11.25 -10.79
CA LYS A 157 2.45 11.18 -11.81
C LYS A 157 2.81 11.90 -13.11
N ARG A 158 3.51 13.04 -13.01
CA ARG A 158 3.97 13.81 -14.18
C ARG A 158 5.18 13.18 -14.85
N LEU A 159 6.06 12.56 -14.07
CA LEU A 159 7.26 11.87 -14.56
C LEU A 159 6.92 10.59 -15.33
N LEU A 160 6.03 9.76 -14.79
CA LEU A 160 5.66 8.44 -15.32
C LEU A 160 5.45 8.41 -16.86
N PRO A 161 4.60 9.25 -17.48
CA PRO A 161 4.38 9.22 -18.94
C PRO A 161 5.57 9.71 -19.79
N ILE A 162 6.59 10.31 -19.18
CA ILE A 162 7.82 10.73 -19.86
C ILE A 162 8.78 9.54 -19.99
N VAL A 163 8.87 8.74 -18.93
CA VAL A 163 9.88 7.67 -18.79
C VAL A 163 9.36 6.28 -19.16
N PHE A 164 8.05 6.03 -19.05
CA PHE A 164 7.46 4.72 -19.28
C PHE A 164 6.50 4.72 -20.45
N THR A 165 6.61 3.67 -21.27
CA THR A 165 5.55 3.27 -22.20
C THR A 165 4.66 2.21 -21.54
N GLU A 166 3.43 2.03 -22.03
CA GLU A 166 2.52 0.99 -21.53
C GLU A 166 3.07 -0.43 -21.68
N ASN A 167 4.09 -0.62 -22.52
CA ASN A 167 4.77 -1.90 -22.73
C ASN A 167 6.11 -2.02 -21.96
N SER A 168 6.40 -1.16 -20.98
CA SER A 168 7.57 -1.35 -20.11
C SER A 168 7.35 -2.53 -19.15
N LEU A 169 8.36 -3.40 -19.01
CA LEU A 169 8.33 -4.51 -18.06
C LEU A 169 8.36 -3.96 -16.62
N CYS A 170 9.17 -2.95 -16.36
CA CYS A 170 9.19 -2.28 -15.05
C CYS A 170 7.82 -1.69 -14.68
N LEU A 171 7.12 -1.06 -15.64
CA LEU A 171 5.77 -0.55 -15.40
C LEU A 171 4.78 -1.69 -15.13
N ALA A 172 4.81 -2.76 -15.92
CA ALA A 172 3.96 -3.94 -15.71
C ALA A 172 4.16 -4.54 -14.31
N VAL A 173 5.40 -4.61 -13.84
CA VAL A 173 5.75 -5.02 -12.48
C VAL A 173 5.22 -4.02 -11.45
N MET A 174 5.47 -2.72 -11.60
CA MET A 174 5.02 -1.70 -10.64
C MET A 174 3.49 -1.69 -10.49
N LYS A 175 2.73 -1.98 -11.55
CA LYS A 175 1.26 -2.08 -11.49
C LYS A 175 0.80 -3.17 -10.52
N THR A 176 1.59 -4.23 -10.34
CA THR A 176 1.30 -5.30 -9.34
C THR A 176 1.37 -4.79 -7.90
N PHE A 177 2.12 -3.72 -7.63
CA PHE A 177 2.27 -3.17 -6.29
C PHE A 177 1.06 -2.36 -5.83
N THR A 178 0.15 -2.01 -6.75
CA THR A 178 -0.97 -1.12 -6.47
C THR A 178 -1.95 -1.71 -5.46
N GLN A 179 -2.49 -0.85 -4.59
CA GLN A 179 -3.44 -1.25 -3.55
C GLN A 179 -4.74 -1.82 -4.14
N ALA A 180 -5.12 -1.42 -5.36
CA ALA A 180 -6.32 -1.90 -6.03
C ALA A 180 -6.26 -3.41 -6.32
N LEU A 181 -5.10 -3.92 -6.76
CA LEU A 181 -4.90 -5.35 -6.98
C LEU A 181 -4.90 -6.11 -5.65
N PHE A 182 -4.20 -5.58 -4.66
CA PHE A 182 -4.13 -6.17 -3.32
C PHE A 182 -5.52 -6.21 -2.63
N ALA A 183 -6.36 -5.20 -2.83
CA ALA A 183 -7.71 -5.14 -2.28
C ALA A 183 -8.62 -6.26 -2.79
N ALA A 184 -8.42 -6.74 -4.04
CA ALA A 184 -9.17 -7.88 -4.55
C ALA A 184 -8.91 -9.16 -3.72
N ALA A 185 -7.66 -9.39 -3.31
CA ALA A 185 -7.31 -10.50 -2.42
C ALA A 185 -7.86 -10.33 -1.00
N VAL A 186 -7.87 -9.10 -0.48
CA VAL A 186 -8.51 -8.81 0.82
C VAL A 186 -10.01 -9.10 0.78
N GLU A 187 -10.69 -8.80 -0.33
CA GLU A 187 -12.11 -9.12 -0.54
C GLU A 187 -12.33 -10.64 -0.65
N TYR A 188 -11.43 -11.38 -1.32
CA TYR A 188 -11.49 -12.84 -1.40
C TYR A 188 -11.33 -13.50 -0.01
N LEU A 189 -10.47 -12.97 0.85
CA LEU A 189 -10.25 -13.47 2.21
C LEU A 189 -11.34 -13.05 3.22
N LEU A 190 -12.36 -12.30 2.78
CA LEU A 190 -13.38 -11.77 3.68
C LEU A 190 -14.15 -12.84 4.46
N PRO A 191 -14.52 -14.02 3.91
CA PRO A 191 -15.20 -15.06 4.68
C PRO A 191 -14.41 -15.50 5.92
N LEU A 192 -13.09 -15.65 5.78
CA LEU A 192 -12.19 -15.93 6.90
C LEU A 192 -12.24 -14.80 7.93
N ARG A 193 -12.21 -13.54 7.50
CA ARG A 193 -12.27 -12.37 8.38
C ARG A 193 -13.60 -12.21 9.11
N LEU A 194 -14.71 -12.56 8.45
CA LEU A 194 -16.06 -12.49 9.02
C LEU A 194 -16.21 -13.51 10.15
N LYS A 195 -15.68 -14.71 9.96
CA LYS A 195 -15.76 -15.79 10.94
C LYS A 195 -14.72 -15.64 12.06
N HIS A 196 -13.49 -15.30 11.69
CA HIS A 196 -12.36 -15.12 12.59
C HIS A 196 -11.88 -13.68 12.50
N GLN A 197 -12.43 -12.79 13.34
CA GLN A 197 -12.13 -11.37 13.25
C GLN A 197 -10.64 -11.06 13.48
N TYR A 198 -9.97 -10.54 12.45
CA TYR A 198 -8.57 -10.09 12.48
C TYR A 198 -8.35 -8.72 11.84
N HIS A 199 -7.16 -8.15 12.10
CA HIS A 199 -6.68 -6.89 11.56
C HIS A 199 -5.15 -6.90 11.38
N ASP A 200 -4.63 -5.83 10.75
CA ASP A 200 -3.20 -5.69 10.45
C ASP A 200 -2.30 -5.97 11.67
N GLY A 201 -1.35 -6.88 11.48
CA GLY A 201 -0.41 -7.39 12.48
C GLY A 201 0.97 -6.73 12.44
N TYR A 202 1.93 -7.34 13.14
CA TYR A 202 3.26 -6.76 13.40
C TYR A 202 4.24 -6.83 12.21
N THR A 203 4.13 -7.83 11.33
CA THR A 203 5.08 -8.01 10.22
C THR A 203 4.80 -7.07 9.03
N GLY A 204 3.73 -6.28 9.10
CA GLY A 204 3.37 -5.28 8.10
C GLY A 204 3.10 -5.87 6.72
N TRP A 205 3.04 -4.99 5.71
CA TRP A 205 2.99 -5.37 4.31
C TRP A 205 4.41 -5.30 3.71
N ARG A 206 4.85 -6.41 3.12
CA ARG A 206 6.14 -6.56 2.42
C ARG A 206 5.90 -7.02 0.98
N ILE A 207 6.77 -6.62 0.07
CA ILE A 207 6.73 -7.03 -1.34
C ILE A 207 8.09 -7.64 -1.66
N CYS A 208 8.09 -8.92 -2.03
CA CYS A 208 9.29 -9.63 -2.48
C CYS A 208 9.17 -9.84 -3.99
N LEU A 209 10.15 -9.38 -4.75
CA LEU A 209 10.24 -9.57 -6.18
C LEU A 209 11.42 -10.48 -6.48
N THR A 210 11.17 -11.60 -7.15
CA THR A 210 12.21 -12.52 -7.61
C THR A 210 12.31 -12.43 -9.13
N ILE A 211 13.49 -12.11 -9.63
CA ILE A 211 13.79 -12.02 -11.05
C ILE A 211 14.33 -13.37 -11.52
N GLU A 212 13.57 -14.04 -12.39
CA GLU A 212 13.98 -15.26 -13.07
C GLU A 212 14.24 -14.98 -14.56
N PRO A 213 14.89 -15.90 -15.30
CA PRO A 213 15.21 -15.66 -16.71
C PRO A 213 13.99 -15.41 -17.61
N GLN A 214 12.86 -16.08 -17.34
CA GLN A 214 11.65 -16.01 -18.18
C GLN A 214 10.48 -15.29 -17.50
N GLU A 215 10.49 -15.20 -16.19
CA GLU A 215 9.37 -14.68 -15.41
C GLU A 215 9.85 -13.80 -14.25
N ILE A 216 8.93 -13.03 -13.71
CA ILE A 216 9.12 -12.25 -12.49
C ILE A 216 8.05 -12.68 -11.52
N ILE A 217 8.48 -13.12 -10.34
CA ILE A 217 7.58 -13.56 -9.29
C ILE A 217 7.46 -12.43 -8.27
N ILE A 218 6.26 -11.88 -8.12
CA ILE A 218 5.97 -10.80 -7.17
C ILE A 218 5.11 -11.37 -6.06
N LYS A 219 5.66 -11.48 -4.85
CA LYS A 219 4.98 -11.98 -3.67
C LYS A 219 4.73 -10.86 -2.67
N HIS A 220 3.47 -10.47 -2.53
CA HIS A 220 3.01 -9.63 -1.44
C HIS A 220 2.82 -10.50 -0.21
N ILE A 221 3.30 -10.07 0.95
CA ILE A 221 3.12 -10.76 2.23
C ILE A 221 2.53 -9.77 3.23
N LYS A 222 1.50 -10.19 3.95
CA LYS A 222 0.87 -9.39 5.00
C LYS A 222 0.65 -10.22 6.26
N GLY A 223 1.11 -9.67 7.39
CA GLY A 223 0.81 -10.23 8.71
C GLY A 223 -0.50 -9.73 9.27
N GLU A 224 -1.27 -10.63 9.86
CA GLU A 224 -2.57 -10.38 10.47
C GLU A 224 -2.59 -10.90 11.91
N LYS A 225 -3.35 -10.23 12.77
CA LYS A 225 -3.59 -10.67 14.15
C LYS A 225 -5.05 -10.52 14.54
N SER A 226 -5.49 -11.40 15.43
CA SER A 226 -6.86 -11.39 15.95
C SER A 226 -7.22 -10.09 16.68
N TYR A 227 -8.46 -9.63 16.53
CA TYR A 227 -9.04 -8.57 17.37
C TYR A 227 -9.21 -8.99 18.83
N LYS A 228 -9.40 -10.28 19.08
CA LYS A 228 -9.31 -10.83 20.43
C LYS A 228 -7.84 -10.91 20.81
N GLU A 229 -7.48 -10.20 21.87
CA GLU A 229 -6.13 -10.14 22.39
C GLU A 229 -5.55 -11.54 22.63
N ASN A 230 -4.31 -11.74 22.18
CA ASN A 230 -3.55 -12.99 22.32
C ASN A 230 -4.30 -14.25 21.86
N ALA A 231 -5.17 -14.17 20.85
CA ALA A 231 -5.89 -15.33 20.33
C ALA A 231 -5.10 -16.06 19.23
N PHE A 232 -4.86 -15.39 18.09
CA PHE A 232 -4.12 -15.96 16.97
C PHE A 232 -3.46 -14.88 16.11
N SER A 233 -2.48 -15.29 15.33
CA SER A 233 -1.85 -14.52 14.25
C SER A 233 -1.51 -15.44 13.09
N PHE A 234 -1.43 -14.87 11.89
CA PHE A 234 -1.03 -15.59 10.69
C PHE A 234 -0.45 -14.61 9.67
N GLU A 235 0.11 -15.15 8.60
CA GLU A 235 0.48 -14.36 7.43
C GLU A 235 -0.28 -14.90 6.21
N TRP A 236 -0.53 -14.04 5.25
CA TRP A 236 -1.00 -14.46 3.95
C TRP A 236 -0.20 -13.77 2.86
N SER A 237 -0.11 -14.43 1.71
CA SER A 237 0.55 -13.90 0.52
C SER A 237 -0.34 -13.92 -0.69
N LEU A 238 -0.12 -12.94 -1.55
CA LEU A 238 -0.62 -12.88 -2.91
C LEU A 238 0.59 -12.87 -3.84
N THR A 239 0.71 -13.91 -4.64
CA THR A 239 1.80 -14.09 -5.59
C THR A 239 1.28 -13.85 -7.00
N TYR A 240 1.99 -13.03 -7.76
CA TYR A 240 1.81 -12.86 -9.20
C TYR A 240 3.03 -13.42 -9.92
N VAL A 241 2.82 -14.09 -11.05
CA VAL A 241 3.88 -14.42 -11.99
C VAL A 241 3.67 -13.58 -13.24
N VAL A 242 4.65 -12.75 -13.59
CA VAL A 242 4.64 -11.92 -14.80
C VAL A 242 5.63 -12.49 -15.80
N ASP A 243 5.14 -12.81 -17.00
CA ASP A 243 6.01 -13.26 -18.10
C ASP A 243 6.83 -12.08 -18.65
N ARG A 244 8.14 -12.28 -18.80
CA ARG A 244 9.07 -11.20 -19.18
C ARG A 244 8.96 -10.75 -20.63
N LEU A 245 8.36 -11.56 -21.51
CA LEU A 245 8.25 -11.25 -22.94
C LEU A 245 6.94 -10.54 -23.27
N THR A 246 5.86 -10.98 -22.64
CA THR A 246 4.49 -10.49 -22.86
C THR A 246 4.07 -9.44 -21.86
N HIS A 247 4.78 -9.33 -20.73
CA HIS A 247 4.51 -8.42 -19.61
C HIS A 247 3.15 -8.66 -18.95
N LYS A 248 2.57 -9.85 -19.15
CA LYS A 248 1.26 -10.23 -18.61
C LYS A 248 1.40 -11.08 -17.37
N ILE A 249 0.43 -10.97 -16.47
CA ILE A 249 0.26 -11.90 -15.37
C ILE A 249 -0.20 -13.25 -15.94
N THR A 250 0.61 -14.29 -15.76
CA THR A 250 0.31 -15.65 -16.18
C THR A 250 -0.33 -16.45 -15.05
N SER A 251 0.18 -16.28 -13.82
CA SER A 251 -0.31 -16.99 -12.65
C SER A 251 -0.61 -16.04 -11.49
N VAL A 252 -1.63 -16.41 -10.69
CA VAL A 252 -1.95 -15.79 -9.42
C VAL A 252 -2.17 -16.89 -8.39
N GLU A 253 -1.62 -16.68 -7.19
CA GLU A 253 -1.77 -17.58 -6.07
C GLU A 253 -2.02 -16.82 -4.77
N ILE A 254 -2.91 -17.33 -3.91
CA ILE A 254 -3.04 -16.89 -2.52
C ILE A 254 -2.70 -18.05 -1.59
N GLN A 255 -1.91 -17.77 -0.57
CA GLN A 255 -1.59 -18.72 0.48
C GLN A 255 -1.69 -18.06 1.85
N ILE A 256 -2.22 -18.80 2.83
CA ILE A 256 -2.19 -18.47 4.25
C ILE A 256 -1.22 -19.42 4.94
N PHE A 257 -0.31 -18.87 5.75
CA PHE A 257 0.78 -19.60 6.39
C PHE A 257 1.18 -18.93 7.72
N ASN A 258 2.18 -19.49 8.41
CA ASN A 258 2.68 -19.00 9.70
C ASN A 258 1.58 -18.81 10.76
N ILE A 259 0.59 -19.70 10.78
CA ILE A 259 -0.53 -19.65 11.73
C ILE A 259 -0.03 -20.01 13.12
N GLN A 260 -0.35 -19.16 14.09
CA GLN A 260 -0.03 -19.35 15.49
C GLN A 260 -1.29 -19.13 16.33
N PHE A 261 -1.63 -20.12 17.16
CA PHE A 261 -2.71 -20.03 18.13
C PHE A 261 -2.14 -19.92 19.54
N ASN A 262 -2.70 -19.02 20.32
CA ASN A 262 -2.35 -18.80 21.72
C ASN A 262 -3.59 -19.12 22.59
N ASN A 263 -4.47 -18.14 22.82
CA ASN A 263 -5.68 -18.29 23.63
C ASN A 263 -6.96 -18.39 22.78
N TYR A 264 -6.96 -19.29 21.79
CA TYR A 264 -8.09 -19.51 20.90
C TYR A 264 -8.74 -20.88 21.12
N PRO A 265 -10.08 -20.99 21.26
CA PRO A 265 -10.76 -22.27 21.49
C PRO A 265 -10.44 -23.34 20.42
N ILE A 266 -10.17 -24.59 20.84
CA ILE A 266 -9.73 -25.69 19.95
C ILE A 266 -10.70 -25.90 18.78
N ASN A 267 -12.01 -25.86 19.03
CA ASN A 267 -13.02 -25.99 17.98
C ASN A 267 -12.93 -24.87 16.93
N LEU A 268 -12.59 -23.64 17.35
CA LEU A 268 -12.38 -22.52 16.43
C LEU A 268 -11.02 -22.60 15.72
N GLN A 269 -10.01 -23.24 16.31
CA GLN A 269 -8.74 -23.51 15.63
C GLN A 269 -8.92 -24.51 14.49
N GLN A 270 -9.64 -25.61 14.75
CA GLN A 270 -9.94 -26.63 13.74
C GLN A 270 -10.73 -26.04 12.57
N ASP A 271 -11.72 -25.21 12.89
CA ASP A 271 -12.52 -24.50 11.91
C ASP A 271 -11.69 -23.49 11.08
N PHE A 272 -10.77 -22.77 11.74
CA PHE A 272 -9.83 -21.87 11.05
C PHE A 272 -8.93 -22.64 10.07
N TYR A 273 -8.34 -23.76 10.50
CA TYR A 273 -7.51 -24.60 9.63
C TYR A 273 -8.30 -25.13 8.45
N HIS A 274 -9.51 -25.62 8.67
CA HIS A 274 -10.37 -26.09 7.58
C HIS A 274 -10.62 -25.01 6.53
N LEU A 275 -10.92 -23.76 6.94
CA LEU A 275 -11.08 -22.65 6.00
C LEU A 275 -9.78 -22.28 5.28
N VAL A 276 -8.65 -22.30 6.00
CA VAL A 276 -7.33 -22.05 5.39
C VAL A 276 -6.99 -23.11 4.35
N ASP A 277 -7.21 -24.39 4.65
CA ASP A 277 -6.93 -25.49 3.73
C ASP A 277 -7.78 -25.33 2.46
N GLN A 278 -9.06 -25.03 2.61
CA GLN A 278 -9.94 -24.72 1.48
C GLN A 278 -9.45 -23.52 0.65
N ILE A 279 -8.95 -22.45 1.30
CA ILE A 279 -8.39 -21.30 0.60
C ILE A 279 -7.13 -21.72 -0.16
N ASN A 280 -6.17 -22.34 0.51
CA ASN A 280 -4.87 -22.70 -0.08
C ASN A 280 -5.01 -23.71 -1.22
N GLU A 281 -5.93 -24.69 -1.13
CA GLU A 281 -6.18 -25.68 -2.18
C GLU A 281 -6.83 -25.07 -3.43
N ASN A 282 -7.72 -24.09 -3.25
CA ASN A 282 -8.52 -23.53 -4.34
C ASN A 282 -7.98 -22.20 -4.91
N SER A 283 -6.91 -21.66 -4.32
CA SER A 283 -6.38 -20.33 -4.65
C SER A 283 -5.14 -20.34 -5.54
N ARG A 284 -5.16 -21.16 -6.59
CA ARG A 284 -4.06 -21.21 -7.56
C ARG A 284 -4.58 -21.39 -8.98
N ILE A 285 -4.18 -20.47 -9.87
CA ILE A 285 -4.31 -20.62 -11.33
C ILE A 285 -2.89 -20.53 -11.89
N ASN A 286 -2.46 -21.59 -12.57
CA ASN A 286 -1.19 -21.63 -13.32
C ASN A 286 -1.43 -21.30 -14.79
#